data_AF-A0A966KSM1-F1
#
_entry.id   AF-A0A966KSM1-F1
#
_cell.length_a   1.000
_cell.length_b   1.000
_cell.length_c   1.000
_cell.angle_alpha   90.00
_cell.angle_beta   90.00
_cell.angle_gamma   90.00
#
_symmetry.space_group_name_H-M   'P 1'
#
loop_
_entity.id
_entity.type
_entity.pdbx_description
1 polymer ?
#
loop_
_entity_poly.entity_id
_entity_poly.type
_entity_poly.pdbx_seq_one_letter_code
_entity_poly.pdbx_strand_id
1 'polypeptide(L)'
;MANKQIDMRKIKQIYKLYNEVVSKRKISLVTGLSRNTVTKYIDFFKRYKLTNYEVAAMTLEELNRLFKTDQKVKSPQLLTLEKYFPYFDKELRKTGVTKELLWQE
;
A
#
# COMPACT_ATOMS: atom_id res chain seq x y z
N MET A 1 7.11 12.48 6.34
CA MET A 1 5.63 12.39 6.22
C MET A 1 5.21 11.00 6.66
N ALA A 2 4.50 10.89 7.78
CA ALA A 2 4.05 9.61 8.30
C ALA A 2 3.11 8.93 7.28
N ASN A 3 3.24 7.61 7.14
CA ASN A 3 2.48 6.74 6.24
C ASN A 3 1.00 6.61 6.71
N LYS A 4 0.35 7.74 7.00
CA LYS A 4 -1.02 7.80 7.49
C LYS A 4 -1.94 7.42 6.35
N GLN A 5 -2.74 6.38 6.58
CA GLN A 5 -3.74 5.94 5.65
C GLN A 5 -4.77 7.06 5.45
N ILE A 6 -5.11 7.34 4.20
CA ILE A 6 -6.11 8.36 3.86
C ILE A 6 -7.49 7.80 4.18
N ASP A 7 -8.39 8.67 4.62
CA ASP A 7 -9.79 8.33 4.85
C ASP A 7 -10.43 7.71 3.59
N MET A 8 -11.01 6.53 3.75
CA MET A 8 -11.70 5.78 2.70
C MET A 8 -12.86 6.59 2.09
N ARG A 9 -13.45 7.53 2.83
CA ARG A 9 -14.45 8.47 2.30
C ARG A 9 -13.87 9.36 1.20
N LYS A 10 -12.65 9.90 1.40
CA LYS A 10 -11.96 10.71 0.39
C LYS A 10 -11.57 9.87 -0.82
N ILE A 11 -11.21 8.61 -0.60
CA ILE A 11 -10.86 7.67 -1.67
C ILE A 11 -12.09 7.36 -2.54
N LYS A 12 -13.26 7.12 -1.95
CA LYS A 12 -14.54 7.01 -2.69
C LYS A 12 -14.85 8.28 -3.48
N GLN A 13 -14.61 9.45 -2.89
CA GLN A 13 -14.81 10.73 -3.58
C GLN A 13 -13.87 10.92 -4.78
N ILE A 14 -12.58 10.54 -4.65
CA ILE A 14 -11.64 10.53 -5.78
C ILE A 14 -12.19 9.68 -6.92
N TYR A 15 -12.67 8.47 -6.60
CA TYR A 15 -13.16 7.54 -7.60
C TYR A 15 -14.42 8.07 -8.29
N LYS A 16 -15.39 8.58 -7.53
CA LYS A 16 -16.60 9.22 -8.07
C LYS A 16 -16.24 10.34 -9.05
N LEU A 17 -15.37 11.27 -8.65
CA LEU A 17 -14.98 12.40 -9.50
C LEU A 17 -14.18 11.96 -10.73
N TYR A 18 -13.34 10.93 -10.59
CA TYR A 18 -12.60 10.37 -11.72
C TYR A 18 -13.54 9.81 -12.80
N ASN A 19 -14.63 9.15 -12.39
CA ASN A 19 -15.65 8.62 -13.29
C ASN A 19 -16.48 9.69 -13.98
N GLU A 20 -16.68 10.84 -13.32
CA GLU A 20 -17.29 12.04 -13.90
C GLU A 20 -16.35 12.77 -14.89
N VAL A 21 -15.21 12.15 -15.28
CA VAL A 21 -14.21 12.70 -16.22
C VAL A 21 -13.60 14.02 -15.71
N VAL A 22 -13.55 14.19 -14.38
CA VAL A 22 -12.95 15.38 -13.77
C VAL A 22 -11.42 15.27 -13.83
N SER A 23 -10.75 16.36 -14.19
CA SER A 23 -9.29 16.38 -14.26
C SER A 23 -8.65 16.08 -12.89
N LYS A 24 -7.55 15.31 -12.88
CA LYS A 24 -6.80 14.97 -11.65
C LYS A 24 -6.42 16.21 -10.82
N ARG A 25 -6.17 17.35 -11.50
CA ARG A 25 -5.91 18.65 -10.88
C ARG A 25 -7.12 19.15 -10.07
N LYS A 26 -8.32 19.07 -10.64
CA LYS A 26 -9.55 19.50 -9.97
C LYS A 26 -9.92 18.55 -8.82
N ILE A 27 -9.71 17.24 -8.99
CA ILE A 27 -9.90 16.25 -7.91
C ILE A 27 -8.98 16.55 -6.71
N SER A 28 -7.71 16.85 -6.97
CA SER A 28 -6.75 17.23 -5.94
C SER A 28 -7.19 18.47 -5.15
N LEU A 29 -7.72 19.50 -5.83
CA LEU A 29 -8.26 20.69 -5.19
C LEU A 29 -9.49 20.39 -4.33
N VAL A 30 -10.44 19.61 -4.86
CA VAL A 30 -11.70 19.29 -4.17
C VAL A 30 -11.48 18.39 -2.95
N THR A 31 -10.56 17.42 -3.05
CA THR A 31 -10.31 16.46 -1.96
C THR A 31 -9.26 16.92 -0.95
N GLY A 32 -8.54 18.01 -1.26
CA GLY A 32 -7.44 18.52 -0.46
C GLY A 32 -6.24 17.56 -0.40
N LEU A 33 -6.14 16.64 -1.37
CA LEU A 33 -5.07 15.63 -1.44
C LEU A 33 -4.07 16.02 -2.53
N SER A 34 -2.80 15.63 -2.34
CA SER A 34 -1.77 15.88 -3.35
C SER A 34 -2.11 15.17 -4.67
N ARG A 35 -1.69 15.76 -5.80
CA ARG A 35 -1.88 15.15 -7.13
C ARG A 35 -1.25 13.77 -7.23
N ASN A 36 -0.11 13.55 -6.58
CA ASN A 36 0.59 12.26 -6.56
C ASN A 36 -0.27 11.21 -5.87
N THR A 37 -0.91 11.59 -4.78
CA THR A 37 -1.81 10.71 -4.04
C THR A 37 -3.05 10.36 -4.84
N VAL A 38 -3.70 11.36 -5.45
CA VAL A 38 -4.85 11.15 -6.35
C VAL A 38 -4.46 10.21 -7.50
N THR A 39 -3.28 10.39 -8.09
CA THR A 39 -2.78 9.55 -9.18
C THR A 39 -2.56 8.11 -8.72
N LYS A 40 -1.91 7.92 -7.57
CA LYS A 40 -1.70 6.60 -6.97
C LYS A 40 -3.02 5.84 -6.75
N TYR A 41 -4.05 6.51 -6.24
CA TYR A 41 -5.35 5.87 -6.02
C TYR A 41 -6.09 5.58 -7.33
N ILE A 42 -6.02 6.48 -8.32
CA ILE A 42 -6.60 6.22 -9.66
C ILE A 42 -5.94 5.00 -10.30
N ASP A 43 -4.61 4.91 -10.27
CA ASP A 43 -3.87 3.79 -10.85
C ASP A 43 -4.20 2.47 -10.15
N PHE A 44 -4.43 2.53 -8.83
CA PHE A 44 -4.92 1.39 -8.07
C PHE A 44 -6.30 0.92 -8.57
N PHE A 45 -7.27 1.82 -8.70
CA PHE A 45 -8.60 1.46 -9.20
C PHE A 45 -8.54 0.83 -10.59
N LYS A 46 -7.66 1.34 -11.47
CA LYS A 46 -7.43 0.77 -12.80
C LYS A 46 -6.89 -0.66 -12.76
N ARG A 47 -5.98 -0.96 -11.83
CA ARG A 47 -5.40 -2.32 -11.68
C ARG A 47 -6.46 -3.35 -11.31
N TYR A 48 -7.35 -3.00 -10.39
CA TYR A 48 -8.42 -3.88 -9.94
C TYR A 48 -9.61 -3.95 -10.91
N LYS A 49 -9.61 -3.16 -12.00
CA LYS A 49 -10.70 -3.07 -12.99
C LYS A 49 -12.09 -2.91 -12.33
N LEU A 50 -12.13 -2.24 -11.18
CA LEU A 50 -13.38 -2.07 -10.46
C LEU A 50 -14.32 -1.20 -11.28
N THR A 51 -15.61 -1.52 -11.24
CA THR A 51 -16.65 -0.70 -11.85
C THR A 51 -17.16 0.35 -10.88
N ASN A 52 -17.84 1.36 -11.41
CA ASN A 52 -18.37 2.49 -10.63
C ASN A 52 -19.36 2.03 -9.56
N TYR A 53 -20.18 1.06 -9.94
CA TYR A 53 -21.19 0.46 -9.10
C TYR A 53 -20.58 -0.33 -7.94
N GLU A 54 -19.56 -1.14 -8.21
CA GLU A 54 -18.88 -1.95 -7.18
C GLU A 54 -18.25 -1.09 -6.09
N VAL A 55 -17.53 -0.02 -6.45
CA VAL A 55 -16.89 0.87 -5.46
C VAL A 55 -17.93 1.69 -4.68
N ALA A 56 -19.05 2.05 -5.33
CA ALA A 56 -20.14 2.75 -4.66
C ALA A 56 -20.81 1.84 -3.62
N ALA A 57 -21.12 0.58 -3.99
CA ALA A 57 -21.76 -0.42 -3.15
C ALA A 57 -20.88 -0.93 -2.01
N MET A 58 -19.55 -0.99 -2.22
CA MET A 58 -18.59 -1.50 -1.24
C MET A 58 -18.56 -0.66 0.04
N THR A 59 -18.56 -1.29 1.21
CA THR A 59 -18.44 -0.58 2.49
C THR A 59 -17.03 0.02 2.67
N LEU A 60 -16.88 0.97 3.59
CA LEU A 60 -15.57 1.56 3.89
C LEU A 60 -14.57 0.50 4.39
N GLU A 61 -15.05 -0.52 5.09
CA GLU A 61 -14.22 -1.61 5.60
C GLU A 61 -13.73 -2.53 4.50
N GLU A 62 -14.62 -2.95 3.60
CA GLU A 62 -14.27 -3.79 2.45
C GLU A 62 -13.26 -3.09 1.53
N LEU A 63 -13.48 -1.80 1.28
CA LEU A 63 -12.57 -0.99 0.50
C LEU A 63 -11.20 -0.91 1.20
N ASN A 64 -11.17 -0.68 2.51
CA ASN A 64 -9.93 -0.69 3.29
C ASN A 64 -9.21 -2.05 3.24
N ARG A 65 -9.94 -3.16 3.36
CA ARG A 65 -9.39 -4.52 3.22
C ARG A 65 -8.75 -4.71 1.85
N LEU A 66 -9.43 -4.33 0.78
CA LEU A 66 -8.93 -4.41 -0.59
C LEU A 66 -7.61 -3.64 -0.77
N PHE A 67 -7.51 -2.44 -0.18
CA PHE A 67 -6.26 -1.67 -0.14
C PHE A 67 -5.14 -2.30 0.71
N LYS A 68 -5.48 -3.07 1.76
CA LYS A 68 -4.48 -3.80 2.56
C LYS A 68 -3.97 -5.05 1.85
N THR A 69 -4.78 -5.68 1.01
CA THR A 69 -4.43 -6.91 0.28
C THR A 69 -3.47 -6.64 -0.88
N ASP A 70 -3.47 -5.43 -1.46
CA ASP A 70 -2.47 -5.02 -2.49
C ASP A 70 -1.06 -4.75 -1.92
N GLN A 71 -0.79 -5.20 -0.68
CA GLN A 71 0.59 -5.26 -0.22
C GLN A 71 1.37 -6.15 -1.18
N LYS A 72 2.39 -5.56 -1.79
CA LYS A 72 3.25 -6.21 -2.78
C LYS A 72 3.57 -7.63 -2.32
N VAL A 73 3.29 -8.60 -3.20
CA VAL A 73 3.78 -9.97 -3.03
C VAL A 73 5.27 -9.87 -2.72
N LYS A 74 5.69 -10.43 -1.58
CA LYS A 74 7.09 -10.36 -1.14
C LYS A 74 7.97 -10.93 -2.24
N SER A 75 9.04 -10.23 -2.57
CA SER A 75 10.00 -10.75 -3.56
C SER A 75 10.59 -12.08 -3.06
N PRO A 76 11.03 -12.98 -3.95
CA PRO A 76 11.66 -14.22 -3.53
C PRO A 76 12.86 -13.97 -2.59
N GLN A 77 13.60 -12.88 -2.81
CA GLN A 77 14.69 -12.44 -1.92
C GLN A 77 14.19 -12.07 -0.51
N LEU A 78 13.06 -11.36 -0.40
CA LEU A 78 12.46 -11.02 0.89
C LEU A 78 11.96 -12.26 1.63
N LEU A 79 11.34 -13.21 0.90
CA LEU A 79 10.89 -14.47 1.50
C LEU A 79 12.07 -15.30 2.01
N THR A 80 13.18 -15.33 1.26
CA THR A 80 14.40 -16.01 1.69
C THR A 80 15.01 -15.33 2.92
N LEU A 81 15.10 -14.00 2.93
CA LEU A 81 15.59 -13.24 4.08
C LEU A 81 14.73 -13.48 5.34
N GLU A 82 13.41 -13.51 5.20
CA GLU A 82 12.50 -13.77 6.32
C GLU A 82 12.74 -15.12 6.99
N LYS A 83 13.15 -16.13 6.22
CA LYS A 83 13.50 -17.46 6.76
C LYS A 83 14.77 -17.42 7.62
N TYR A 84 15.69 -16.49 7.36
CA TYR A 84 16.93 -16.36 8.12
C TYR A 84 16.77 -15.57 9.42
N PHE A 85 15.70 -14.78 9.59
CA PHE A 85 15.51 -13.98 10.81
C PHE A 85 15.52 -14.79 12.12
N PRO A 86 14.87 -15.96 12.23
CA PRO A 86 14.94 -16.77 13.45
C PRO A 86 16.35 -17.30 13.76
N TYR A 87 17.17 -17.50 12.73
CA TYR A 87 18.56 -17.92 12.88
C TYR A 87 19.43 -16.75 13.35
N PHE A 88 19.36 -15.60 12.66
CA PHE A 88 20.11 -14.40 13.03
C PHE A 88 19.75 -13.88 14.42
N ASP A 89 18.47 -13.93 14.84
CA ASP A 89 18.06 -13.53 16.20
C ASP A 89 18.69 -14.43 17.29
N LYS A 90 18.93 -15.71 16.99
CA LYS A 90 19.60 -16.63 17.92
C LYS A 90 21.11 -16.39 17.97
N GLU A 91 21.74 -16.26 16.80
CA GLU A 91 23.19 -16.11 16.71
C GLU A 91 23.67 -14.76 17.23
N LEU A 92 22.97 -13.67 16.92
CA LEU A 92 23.32 -12.33 17.40
C LEU A 92 23.20 -12.16 18.93
N ARG A 93 22.56 -13.09 19.63
CA ARG A 93 22.50 -13.11 21.09
C ARG A 93 23.71 -13.78 21.74
N LYS A 94 24.51 -14.54 20.99
CA LYS A 94 25.70 -15.21 21.52
C LYS A 94 26.85 -14.22 21.65
N THR A 95 27.61 -14.32 22.74
CA THR A 95 28.81 -13.50 22.96
C THR A 95 29.87 -13.84 21.91
N GLY A 96 30.38 -12.83 21.20
CA GLY A 96 31.41 -12.99 20.18
C GLY A 96 30.91 -13.14 18.75
N VAL A 97 29.59 -13.26 18.53
CA VAL A 97 29.01 -13.24 17.18
C VAL A 97 28.79 -11.80 16.73
N THR A 98 29.38 -11.44 15.58
CA THR A 98 29.18 -10.13 14.94
C THR A 98 28.33 -10.28 13.68
N LYS A 99 27.71 -9.18 13.25
CA LYS A 99 26.96 -9.14 11.98
C LYS A 99 27.85 -9.44 10.77
N GLU A 100 29.13 -9.08 10.85
CA GLU A 100 30.11 -9.37 9.81
C GLU A 100 30.41 -10.86 9.72
N LEU A 101 30.54 -11.54 10.86
CA LEU A 101 30.73 -12.99 10.90
C LEU A 101 29.55 -13.71 10.23
N LEU A 102 28.32 -13.37 10.60
CA LEU A 102 27.09 -13.93 9.97
C LEU A 102 26.91 -13.58 8.50
N TRP A 103 27.62 -12.57 7.99
CA TRP A 103 27.59 -12.19 6.57
C TRP A 103 28.60 -13.00 5.73
N GLN A 104 29.67 -13.50 6.37
CA GLN A 104 30.70 -14.32 5.74
C GLN A 104 30.35 -15.82 5.74
N GLU A 105 29.38 -16.23 6.56
CA GLU A 105 28.79 -17.58 6.57
C GLU A 105 27.83 -17.82 5.39
#